data_AF-A0A7S0J3Y3-F1
#
_entry.id   AF-A0A7S0J3Y3-F1
#
_cell.length_a   1.000
_cell.length_b   1.000
_cell.length_c   1.000
_cell.angle_alpha   90.00
_cell.angle_beta   90.00
_cell.angle_gamma   90.00
#
_symmetry.space_group_name_H-M   'P 1'
#
loop_
_entity.id
_entity.type
_entity.pdbx_description
1 polymer ?
#
loop_
_entity_poly.entity_id
_entity_poly.type
_entity_poly.pdbx_seq_one_letter_code
_entity_poly.pdbx_strand_id
1 'polypeptide(L)'
;FEERNGGCFQLHWSVEPPAGALAAFMPKGEVPAFKLTANGGRSELSRNVGGPNVKNFYRGWLSYIKLARQHEASLAQLSNVTKKPVALYFVTGEGSSVARLAEGIDGISLVGVRAVAVVGARNDGLRGVLSMETQVFLSIGDRLGASMPLDNWATVSRDGPS
;
A
#
# COMPACT_ATOMS: atom_id res chain seq x y z
N PHE A 1 -4.48 -10.36 6.27
CA PHE A 1 -4.27 -9.86 7.64
C PHE A 1 -4.75 -10.93 8.59
N GLU A 2 -3.94 -11.30 9.57
CA GLU A 2 -4.35 -12.24 10.61
C GLU A 2 -4.49 -11.49 11.93
N GLU A 3 -5.61 -11.66 12.64
CA GLU A 3 -5.88 -11.00 13.92
C GLU A 3 -5.07 -11.57 15.09
N ARG A 4 -4.52 -12.78 14.95
CA ARG A 4 -3.79 -13.47 16.03
C ARG A 4 -2.49 -12.74 16.39
N ASN A 5 -2.00 -12.96 17.62
CA ASN A 5 -0.70 -12.45 18.11
C ASN A 5 -0.50 -10.94 17.91
N GLY A 6 -1.52 -10.14 18.21
CA GLY A 6 -1.43 -8.69 18.09
C GLY A 6 -1.58 -8.16 16.66
N GLY A 7 -1.99 -8.99 15.71
CA GLY A 7 -2.30 -8.60 14.34
C GLY A 7 -1.08 -8.56 13.43
N CYS A 8 -1.18 -9.17 12.25
CA CYS A 8 -0.08 -9.27 11.30
C CYS A 8 -0.52 -9.11 9.84
N PHE A 9 0.22 -8.31 9.06
CA PHE A 9 0.16 -8.33 7.60
C PHE A 9 1.13 -9.37 7.05
N GLN A 10 0.58 -10.28 6.25
CA GLN A 10 1.34 -11.26 5.50
C GLN A 10 1.34 -10.86 4.03
N LEU A 11 2.50 -11.02 3.40
CA LEU A 11 2.65 -10.99 1.95
C LEU A 11 2.60 -12.44 1.45
N HIS A 12 1.90 -12.66 0.35
CA HIS A 12 1.86 -13.96 -0.32
C HIS A 12 2.12 -13.76 -1.82
N TRP A 13 3.31 -14.16 -2.27
CA TRP A 13 3.62 -14.26 -3.69
C TRP A 13 2.88 -15.45 -4.27
N SER A 14 2.00 -15.18 -5.24
CA SER A 14 1.12 -16.17 -5.86
C SER A 14 0.76 -15.70 -7.27
N VAL A 15 0.34 -16.64 -8.12
CA VAL A 15 -0.14 -16.32 -9.48
C VAL A 15 -1.51 -15.66 -9.42
N GLU A 16 -2.34 -16.07 -8.46
CA GLU A 16 -3.67 -15.51 -8.22
C GLU A 16 -3.80 -15.07 -6.76
N PRO A 17 -4.51 -13.96 -6.47
CA PRO A 17 -4.73 -13.52 -5.10
C PRO A 17 -5.42 -14.61 -4.26
N PRO A 18 -4.89 -14.97 -3.09
CA PRO A 18 -5.51 -15.96 -2.22
C PRO A 18 -6.85 -15.43 -1.67
N ALA A 19 -7.77 -16.34 -1.35
CA ALA A 19 -9.03 -15.99 -0.70
C ALA A 19 -8.80 -15.18 0.59
N GLY A 20 -9.54 -14.08 0.76
CA GLY A 20 -9.39 -13.17 1.90
C GLY A 20 -8.22 -12.19 1.80
N ALA A 21 -7.54 -12.10 0.65
CA ALA A 21 -6.58 -11.04 0.39
C ALA A 21 -7.24 -9.66 0.48
N LEU A 22 -6.56 -8.74 1.17
CA LEU A 22 -7.01 -7.35 1.30
C LEU A 22 -6.62 -6.51 0.08
N ALA A 23 -5.49 -6.84 -0.52
CA ALA A 23 -4.98 -6.17 -1.70
C ALA A 23 -4.11 -7.13 -2.50
N ALA A 24 -3.95 -6.82 -3.78
CA ALA A 24 -3.05 -7.49 -4.70
C ALA A 24 -2.23 -6.43 -5.44
N PHE A 25 -0.99 -6.76 -5.78
CA PHE A 25 -0.25 -5.98 -6.76
C PHE A 25 0.25 -6.91 -7.87
N MET A 26 0.25 -6.39 -9.10
CA MET A 26 0.78 -7.08 -10.27
C MET A 26 2.10 -6.40 -10.68
N PRO A 27 3.26 -7.02 -10.41
CA PRO A 27 4.57 -6.53 -10.85
C PRO A 27 4.60 -6.29 -12.36
N LYS A 28 5.32 -5.26 -12.79
CA LYS A 28 5.55 -5.03 -14.22
C LYS A 28 6.60 -5.98 -14.81
N GLY A 29 7.52 -6.46 -13.98
CA GLY A 29 8.57 -7.41 -14.37
C GLY A 29 8.35 -8.81 -13.78
N GLU A 30 9.17 -9.76 -14.22
CA GLU A 30 9.12 -11.12 -13.70
C GLU A 30 9.43 -11.17 -12.19
N VAL A 31 8.65 -11.99 -11.48
CA VAL A 31 8.92 -12.32 -10.09
C VAL A 31 9.86 -13.52 -10.07
N PRO A 32 11.02 -13.44 -9.40
CA PRO A 32 11.92 -14.58 -9.28
C PRO A 32 11.19 -15.80 -8.72
N ALA A 33 11.33 -16.96 -9.36
CA ALA A 33 10.58 -18.18 -9.01
C ALA A 33 10.73 -18.57 -7.53
N PHE A 34 11.90 -18.32 -6.92
CA PHE A 34 12.11 -18.59 -5.51
C PHE A 34 11.18 -17.80 -4.58
N LYS A 35 10.69 -16.61 -4.97
CA LYS A 35 9.73 -15.85 -4.16
C LYS A 35 8.37 -16.54 -4.09
N LEU A 36 8.02 -17.35 -5.08
CA LEU A 36 6.77 -18.13 -5.14
C LEU A 36 6.89 -19.43 -4.33
N THR A 37 8.09 -20.01 -4.23
CA THR A 37 8.29 -21.33 -3.62
C THR A 37 8.85 -21.27 -2.20
N ALA A 38 9.69 -20.29 -1.88
CA ALA A 38 10.27 -20.12 -0.56
C ALA A 38 9.18 -19.84 0.48
N ASN A 39 9.13 -20.66 1.54
CA ASN A 39 8.09 -20.61 2.59
C ASN A 39 6.65 -20.62 2.01
N GLY A 40 6.43 -21.32 0.89
CA GLY A 40 5.15 -21.35 0.19
C GLY A 40 4.72 -19.97 -0.31
N GLY A 41 5.67 -19.11 -0.67
CA GLY A 41 5.44 -17.75 -1.14
C GLY A 41 5.10 -16.75 -0.04
N ARG A 42 5.12 -17.16 1.23
CA ARG A 42 4.66 -16.33 2.35
C ARG A 42 5.82 -15.64 3.05
N SER A 43 5.64 -14.37 3.34
CA SER A 43 6.50 -13.64 4.25
C SER A 43 5.70 -12.71 5.14
N GLU A 44 6.26 -12.42 6.31
CA GLU A 44 5.67 -11.46 7.22
C GLU A 44 6.09 -10.06 6.83
N LEU A 45 5.11 -9.17 6.62
CA LEU A 45 5.36 -7.80 6.20
C LEU A 45 5.39 -6.83 7.40
N SER A 46 4.49 -7.02 8.36
CA SER A 46 4.41 -6.17 9.56
C SER A 46 3.69 -6.90 10.69
N ARG A 47 4.28 -6.86 11.89
CA ARG A 47 3.77 -7.51 13.12
C ARG A 47 3.21 -6.48 14.09
N ASN A 48 2.40 -6.92 15.05
CA ASN A 48 1.86 -6.08 16.13
C ASN A 48 1.06 -4.86 15.62
N VAL A 49 0.36 -5.03 14.49
CA VAL A 49 -0.41 -3.95 13.84
C VAL A 49 -1.89 -3.94 14.23
N GLY A 50 -2.35 -4.95 14.97
CA GLY A 50 -3.71 -5.10 15.47
C GLY A 50 -3.99 -4.42 16.80
N GLY A 51 -2.96 -3.93 17.50
CA GLY A 51 -3.05 -3.28 18.80
C GLY A 51 -3.85 -1.96 18.82
N PRO A 52 -3.91 -1.28 19.99
CA PRO A 52 -4.71 -0.06 20.18
C PRO A 52 -4.19 1.11 19.33
N ASN A 53 -2.91 1.12 18.97
CA ASN A 53 -2.35 2.13 18.09
C ASN A 53 -2.72 1.83 16.62
N VAL A 54 -3.86 2.39 16.18
CA VAL A 54 -4.38 2.21 14.81
C VAL A 54 -3.40 2.70 13.72
N LYS A 55 -2.49 3.64 14.02
CA LYS A 55 -1.51 4.09 13.02
C LYS A 55 -0.55 2.99 12.60
N ASN A 56 -0.27 2.00 13.46
CA ASN A 56 0.54 0.85 13.06
C ASN A 56 -0.16 -0.01 12.01
N PHE A 57 -1.49 -0.10 12.06
CA PHE A 57 -2.29 -0.76 11.03
C PHE A 57 -2.16 -0.03 9.68
N TYR A 58 -2.31 1.30 9.68
CA TYR A 58 -2.14 2.11 8.47
C TYR A 58 -0.71 2.05 7.91
N ARG A 59 0.29 2.03 8.79
CA ARG A 59 1.70 1.83 8.40
C ARG A 59 1.99 0.46 7.80
N GLY A 60 1.28 -0.59 8.24
CA GLY A 60 1.37 -1.92 7.62
C GLY A 60 0.87 -1.93 6.17
N TRP A 61 -0.25 -1.24 5.91
CA TRP A 61 -0.74 -1.00 4.55
C TRP A 61 0.28 -0.22 3.71
N LEU A 62 0.84 0.84 4.27
CA LEU A 62 1.91 1.61 3.64
C LEU A 62 3.11 0.72 3.25
N SER A 63 3.60 -0.15 4.14
CA SER A 63 4.67 -1.11 3.81
C SER A 63 4.35 -1.97 2.59
N TYR A 64 3.09 -2.38 2.43
CA TYR A 64 2.64 -3.18 1.29
C TYR A 64 2.66 -2.36 -0.01
N ILE A 65 2.15 -1.14 0.05
CA ILE A 65 2.12 -0.22 -1.10
C ILE A 65 3.53 0.18 -1.52
N LYS A 66 4.43 0.39 -0.55
CA LYS A 66 5.84 0.63 -0.80
C LYS A 66 6.45 -0.56 -1.57
N LEU A 67 6.20 -1.79 -1.12
CA LEU A 67 6.66 -3.00 -1.80
C LEU A 67 6.04 -3.16 -3.20
N ALA A 68 4.77 -2.81 -3.40
CA ALA A 68 4.17 -2.80 -4.73
C ALA A 68 4.89 -1.80 -5.65
N ARG A 69 5.19 -0.61 -5.13
CA ARG A 69 5.92 0.42 -5.86
C ARG A 69 7.33 -0.08 -6.25
N GLN A 70 8.11 -0.65 -5.30
CA GLN A 70 9.04 -1.80 -5.46
C GLN A 70 9.26 -2.42 -6.84
N HIS A 71 8.13 -2.84 -7.38
CA HIS A 71 8.02 -3.74 -8.51
C HIS A 71 7.37 -3.05 -9.71
N GLU A 72 7.32 -1.71 -9.69
CA GLU A 72 6.59 -0.87 -10.65
C GLU A 72 5.16 -1.39 -10.88
N ALA A 73 4.54 -1.91 -9.82
CA ALA A 73 3.34 -2.70 -9.94
C ALA A 73 2.08 -1.84 -10.13
N SER A 74 1.04 -2.47 -10.66
CA SER A 74 -0.32 -2.00 -10.46
C SER A 74 -0.87 -2.55 -9.15
N LEU A 75 -1.56 -1.73 -8.36
CA LEU A 75 -2.10 -2.07 -7.05
C LEU A 75 -3.63 -2.06 -7.08
N ALA A 76 -4.24 -3.12 -6.57
CA ALA A 76 -5.68 -3.23 -6.37
C ALA A 76 -6.00 -3.42 -4.88
N GLN A 77 -7.03 -2.73 -4.38
CA GLN A 77 -7.60 -2.96 -3.06
C GLN A 77 -8.77 -3.92 -3.20
N LEU A 78 -8.59 -5.19 -2.86
CA LEU A 78 -9.58 -6.24 -3.09
C LEU A 78 -10.68 -6.23 -2.03
N SER A 79 -10.30 -5.97 -0.78
CA SER A 79 -11.22 -6.00 0.36
C SER A 79 -10.66 -5.23 1.54
N ASN A 80 -11.41 -5.24 2.65
CA ASN A 80 -11.08 -4.52 3.86
C ASN A 80 -11.22 -5.41 5.10
N VAL A 81 -10.50 -5.07 6.16
CA VAL A 81 -10.77 -5.66 7.48
C VAL A 81 -12.03 -5.01 8.03
N THR A 82 -13.09 -5.80 8.26
CA THR A 82 -14.42 -5.30 8.63
C THR A 82 -14.42 -4.32 9.80
N LYS A 83 -13.62 -4.60 10.85
CA LYS A 83 -13.51 -3.76 12.04
C LYS A 83 -12.63 -2.52 11.85
N LYS A 84 -11.77 -2.50 10.82
CA LYS A 84 -10.77 -1.45 10.56
C LYS A 84 -10.66 -1.19 9.04
N PRO A 85 -11.75 -0.76 8.37
CA PRO A 85 -11.72 -0.51 6.94
C PRO A 85 -10.87 0.73 6.63
N VAL A 86 -10.13 0.69 5.52
CA VAL A 86 -9.26 1.79 5.06
C VAL A 86 -9.67 2.30 3.68
N ALA A 87 -9.36 3.57 3.44
CA ALA A 87 -9.37 4.19 2.12
C ALA A 87 -7.94 4.59 1.74
N LEU A 88 -7.59 4.31 0.48
CA LEU A 88 -6.28 4.62 -0.09
C LEU A 88 -6.41 5.81 -1.04
N TYR A 89 -5.61 6.85 -0.80
CA TYR A 89 -5.55 8.04 -1.64
C TYR A 89 -4.14 8.21 -2.20
N PHE A 90 -4.04 8.63 -3.45
CA PHE A 90 -2.79 8.75 -4.19
C PHE A 90 -2.67 10.13 -4.80
N VAL A 91 -1.48 10.73 -4.71
CA VAL A 91 -1.12 11.90 -5.51
C VAL A 91 -0.47 11.40 -6.79
N THR A 92 -1.02 11.76 -7.94
CA THR A 92 -0.62 11.28 -9.26
C THR A 92 -0.14 12.43 -10.16
N GLY A 93 0.84 12.12 -11.02
CA GLY A 93 1.30 13.02 -12.07
C GLY A 93 2.00 14.28 -11.57
N GLU A 94 2.32 15.17 -12.52
CA GLU A 94 3.02 16.42 -12.20
C GLU A 94 2.12 17.48 -11.58
N GLY A 95 0.82 17.44 -11.90
CA GLY A 95 -0.20 18.42 -11.48
C GLY A 95 -0.85 18.15 -10.12
N SER A 96 -0.27 17.30 -9.28
CA SER A 96 -0.74 17.13 -7.89
C SER A 96 -2.18 16.57 -7.78
N SER A 97 -2.63 15.77 -8.76
CA SER A 97 -3.99 15.23 -8.76
C SER A 97 -4.16 14.16 -7.69
N VAL A 98 -5.25 14.23 -6.92
CA VAL A 98 -5.57 13.27 -5.87
C VAL A 98 -6.63 12.30 -6.36
N ALA A 99 -6.33 11.01 -6.28
CA ALA A 99 -7.24 9.93 -6.65
C ALA A 99 -7.46 8.98 -5.47
N ARG A 100 -8.71 8.58 -5.24
CA ARG A 100 -9.05 7.49 -4.31
C ARG A 100 -9.06 6.17 -5.10
N LEU A 101 -8.38 5.15 -4.57
CA LEU A 101 -8.50 3.80 -5.12
C LEU A 101 -9.83 3.19 -4.66
N ALA A 102 -10.64 2.76 -5.62
CA ALA A 102 -11.86 2.02 -5.35
C ALA A 102 -11.54 0.60 -4.88
N GLU A 103 -12.44 0.00 -4.11
CA GLU A 103 -12.36 -1.43 -3.82
C GLU A 103 -12.77 -2.22 -5.06
N GLY A 104 -12.02 -3.28 -5.38
CA GLY A 104 -12.26 -4.12 -6.55
C GLY A 104 -10.97 -4.61 -7.20
N ILE A 105 -11.14 -5.27 -8.35
CA ILE A 105 -10.02 -5.77 -9.17
C ILE A 105 -9.36 -4.67 -9.99
N ASP A 106 -10.08 -3.56 -10.22
CA ASP A 106 -9.57 -2.41 -10.95
C ASP A 106 -8.51 -1.70 -10.11
N GLY A 107 -7.25 -1.87 -10.52
CA GLY A 107 -6.09 -1.31 -9.83
C GLY A 107 -5.66 0.05 -10.37
N ILE A 108 -4.65 0.63 -9.71
CA ILE A 108 -3.92 1.81 -10.17
C ILE A 108 -2.45 1.46 -10.43
N SER A 109 -1.90 1.97 -11.54
CA SER A 109 -0.45 1.91 -11.76
C SER A 109 0.26 2.79 -10.74
N LEU A 110 1.26 2.24 -10.02
CA LEU A 110 2.07 3.02 -9.10
C LEU A 110 3.21 3.78 -9.81
N VAL A 111 3.34 3.67 -11.13
CA VAL A 111 4.28 4.47 -11.92
C VAL A 111 3.79 5.92 -11.97
N GLY A 112 4.66 6.87 -11.66
CA GLY A 112 4.31 8.30 -11.64
C GLY A 112 3.45 8.73 -10.44
N VAL A 113 3.17 7.82 -9.50
CA VAL A 113 2.56 8.16 -8.22
C VAL A 113 3.61 8.80 -7.33
N ARG A 114 3.25 9.95 -6.78
CA ARG A 114 4.07 10.76 -5.89
C ARG A 114 3.86 10.36 -4.45
N ALA A 115 2.68 10.52 -3.89
CA ALA A 115 2.42 10.18 -2.49
C ALA A 115 1.24 9.24 -2.34
N VAL A 116 1.18 8.58 -1.19
CA VAL A 116 0.03 7.79 -0.77
C VAL A 116 -0.37 8.13 0.67
N ALA A 117 -1.67 8.13 0.94
CA ALA A 117 -2.23 8.20 2.29
C ALA A 117 -3.19 7.01 2.51
N VAL A 118 -3.06 6.40 3.69
CA VAL A 118 -3.95 5.36 4.22
C VAL A 118 -4.69 5.98 5.40
N VAL A 119 -6.00 6.08 5.26
CA VAL A 119 -6.88 6.63 6.31
C VAL A 119 -8.01 5.65 6.60
N GLY A 120 -8.68 5.81 7.74
CA GLY A 120 -9.90 5.04 8.01
C GLY A 120 -10.97 5.33 6.95
N ALA A 121 -11.70 4.31 6.47
CA ALA A 121 -12.64 4.45 5.35
C ALA A 121 -13.79 5.44 5.60
N ARG A 122 -14.10 5.74 6.88
CA ARG A 122 -15.10 6.72 7.31
C ARG A 122 -14.53 8.14 7.47
N ASN A 123 -13.24 8.34 7.20
CA ASN A 123 -12.61 9.64 7.28
C ASN A 123 -12.80 10.39 5.95
N ASP A 124 -13.57 11.47 5.98
CA ASP A 124 -13.88 12.26 4.79
C ASP A 124 -12.83 13.36 4.48
N GLY A 125 -11.74 13.46 5.25
CA GLY A 125 -10.79 14.58 5.15
C GLY A 125 -10.02 14.69 3.82
N LEU A 126 -10.02 13.64 3.00
CA LEU A 126 -9.49 13.66 1.62
C LEU A 126 -10.57 13.33 0.57
N ARG A 127 -11.83 13.14 0.99
CA ARG A 127 -12.92 12.76 0.10
C ARG A 127 -13.29 13.93 -0.81
N GLY A 128 -13.35 13.67 -2.11
CA GLY A 128 -13.70 14.69 -3.11
C GLY A 128 -12.59 15.70 -3.42
N VAL A 129 -11.41 15.57 -2.80
CA VAL A 129 -10.23 16.36 -3.16
C VAL A 129 -9.72 15.87 -4.51
N LEU A 130 -9.65 16.76 -5.50
CA LEU A 130 -9.20 16.45 -6.86
C LEU A 130 -7.72 16.78 -7.10
N SER A 131 -7.19 17.74 -6.35
CA SER A 131 -5.79 18.18 -6.44
C SER A 131 -5.30 18.74 -5.12
N MET A 132 -4.04 18.47 -4.78
CA MET A 132 -3.40 18.96 -3.56
C MET A 132 -1.88 18.92 -3.71
N GLU A 133 -1.19 19.94 -3.21
CA GLU A 133 0.28 19.93 -3.12
C GLU A 133 0.73 18.73 -2.26
N THR A 134 1.81 18.06 -2.67
CA THR A 134 2.25 16.79 -2.09
C THR A 134 2.58 16.89 -0.59
N GLN A 135 3.28 17.92 -0.13
CA GLN A 135 3.57 18.10 1.30
C GLN A 135 2.31 18.37 2.12
N VAL A 136 1.37 19.16 1.60
CA VAL A 136 0.06 19.37 2.23
C VAL A 136 -0.71 18.05 2.32
N PHE A 137 -0.72 17.26 1.26
CA PHE A 137 -1.34 15.94 1.23
C PHE A 137 -0.75 15.00 2.28
N LEU A 138 0.58 14.94 2.38
CA LEU A 138 1.27 14.13 3.38
C LEU A 138 0.94 14.58 4.81
N SER A 139 0.96 15.89 5.08
CA SER A 139 0.62 16.45 6.39
C SER A 139 -0.81 16.08 6.82
N ILE A 140 -1.77 16.20 5.91
CA ILE A 140 -3.17 15.80 6.17
C ILE A 140 -3.27 14.28 6.35
N GLY A 141 -2.65 13.49 5.47
CA GLY A 141 -2.65 12.03 5.53
C GLY A 141 -2.09 11.49 6.86
N ASP A 142 -0.98 12.05 7.34
CA ASP A 142 -0.38 11.67 8.64
C ASP A 142 -1.25 12.08 9.84
N ARG A 143 -1.98 13.19 9.74
CA ARG A 143 -2.92 13.61 10.77
C ARG A 143 -4.12 12.66 10.85
N LEU A 144 -4.68 12.26 9.69
CA LEU A 144 -5.88 11.44 9.61
C LEU A 144 -5.61 9.93 9.75
N GLY A 145 -4.40 9.49 9.41
CA GLY A 145 -4.00 8.08 9.44
C GLY A 145 -2.48 7.94 9.35
N ALA A 146 -1.99 7.54 8.18
CA ALA A 146 -0.57 7.53 7.84
C ALA A 146 -0.39 7.84 6.34
N SER A 147 0.73 8.48 6.00
CA SER A 147 1.10 8.77 4.62
C SER A 147 2.58 8.51 4.35
N MET A 148 2.96 8.47 3.07
CA MET A 148 4.37 8.51 2.68
C MET A 148 4.57 9.06 1.25
N PRO A 149 5.73 9.66 0.96
CA PRO A 149 6.19 9.85 -0.42
C PRO A 149 6.62 8.51 -1.04
N LEU A 150 6.44 8.39 -2.36
CA LEU A 150 6.77 7.26 -3.23
C LEU A 150 7.70 7.69 -4.38
N ASP A 151 8.06 8.96 -4.46
CA ASP A 151 8.82 9.59 -5.56
C ASP A 151 10.32 9.24 -5.55
N ASN A 152 10.87 8.69 -4.46
CA ASN A 152 12.33 8.70 -4.22
C ASN A 152 13.02 7.34 -4.02
N TRP A 153 12.38 6.21 -4.30
CA TRP A 153 12.95 4.89 -3.94
C TRP A 153 13.68 4.17 -5.09
N ALA A 154 13.52 4.60 -6.35
CA ALA A 154 14.19 3.99 -7.50
C ALA A 154 15.68 4.39 -7.62
N THR A 155 16.12 5.44 -6.92
CA THR A 155 17.48 5.99 -7.05
C THR A 155 18.50 5.40 -6.09
N VAL A 156 18.09 4.56 -5.13
CA VAL A 156 18.98 4.07 -4.04
C VAL A 156 19.46 2.62 -4.23
N SER A 157 19.00 1.91 -5.26
CA SER A 157 19.29 0.47 -5.43
C SER A 157 20.15 0.10 -6.65
N ARG A 158 20.85 1.07 -7.28
CA ARG A 158 21.75 0.79 -8.41
C ARG A 158 23.25 0.73 -8.08
N ASP A 159 23.65 1.03 -6.84
CA ASP A 159 25.04 0.83 -6.40
C ASP A 159 25.12 -0.39 -5.48
N GLY A 160 25.15 -1.57 -6.11
CA GLY A 160 25.76 -2.76 -5.51
C GLY A 160 27.24 -2.78 -5.85
N PRO A 161 28.15 -3.14 -4.92
CA PRO A 161 29.58 -3.01 -5.14
C PRO A 161 30.04 -3.97 -6.24
N SER A 162 30.78 -3.41 -7.20
CA SER A 162 31.55 -4.13 -8.22
C SER A 162 32.58 -5.07 -7.62
#